data_AF-A0A849Q511-F1
#
_entry.id   AF-A0A849Q511-F1
#
_cell.length_a   1.000
_cell.length_b   1.000
_cell.length_c   1.000
_cell.angle_alpha   90.00
_cell.angle_beta   90.00
_cell.angle_gamma   90.00
#
_symmetry.space_group_name_H-M   'P 1'
#
loop_
_entity.id
_entity.type
_entity.pdbx_description
1 polymer ?
#
loop_
_entity_poly.entity_id
_entity_poly.type
_entity_poly.pdbx_seq_one_letter_code
_entity_poly.pdbx_strand_id
1 'polypeptide(L)'
;MFKFLSRDPVKRAKKHVEKALGELEDGYPDYASIEFEKAAKLFLEGEGPDFAVKYFREAASCALEDNDHERAAMMKSQAAETLLIEST
;
A
#
# COMPACT_ATOMS: atom_id res chain seq x y z
N MET A 1 28.34 11.89 -13.97
CA MET A 1 27.14 11.07 -14.19
C MET A 1 26.61 10.63 -12.83
N PHE A 2 25.75 11.45 -12.21
CA PHE A 2 25.21 11.16 -10.87
C PHE A 2 24.23 10.00 -10.99
N LYS A 3 24.68 8.78 -10.63
CA LYS A 3 23.77 7.70 -10.25
C LYS A 3 23.02 8.18 -9.02
N PHE A 4 21.85 8.79 -9.20
CA PHE A 4 20.88 8.96 -8.13
C PHE A 4 20.74 7.59 -7.46
N LEU A 5 21.11 7.53 -6.18
CA LEU A 5 20.93 6.38 -5.31
C LEU A 5 19.51 5.85 -5.55
N SER A 6 19.38 4.70 -6.23
CA SER A 6 18.09 4.00 -6.28
C SER A 6 17.79 3.57 -4.86
N ARG A 7 17.08 4.41 -4.11
CA ARG A 7 16.71 4.14 -2.72
C ARG A 7 15.85 2.89 -2.72
N ASP A 8 16.33 1.87 -2.02
CA ASP A 8 15.64 0.60 -1.78
C ASP A 8 14.12 0.80 -1.62
N PRO A 9 13.31 0.28 -2.56
CA PRO A 9 11.86 0.48 -2.55
C PRO A 9 11.22 -0.13 -1.31
N VAL A 10 11.74 -1.23 -0.79
CA VAL A 10 11.26 -1.88 0.45
C VAL A 10 11.48 -0.98 1.65
N LYS A 11 12.65 -0.33 1.74
CA LYS A 11 12.92 0.64 2.81
C LYS A 11 11.97 1.83 2.76
N ARG A 12 11.60 2.29 1.56
CA ARG A 12 10.62 3.38 1.38
C ARG A 12 9.21 2.90 1.73
N ALA A 13 8.84 1.69 1.34
CA ALA A 13 7.55 1.09 1.65
C ALA A 13 7.32 1.03 3.16
N LYS A 14 8.33 0.57 3.94
CA LYS A 14 8.26 0.53 5.41
C LYS A 14 7.99 1.90 6.04
N LYS A 15 8.55 2.98 5.50
CA LYS A 15 8.25 4.34 5.98
C LYS A 15 6.80 4.75 5.75
N HIS A 16 6.23 4.35 4.62
CA HIS A 16 4.82 4.59 4.34
C HIS A 16 3.91 3.75 5.26
N VAL A 17 4.30 2.52 5.61
CA VAL A 17 3.61 1.71 6.62
C VAL A 17 3.65 2.38 7.99
N GLU A 18 4.84 2.80 8.44
CA GLU A 18 4.99 3.52 9.72
C GLU A 18 4.11 4.78 9.76
N LYS A 19 4.08 5.54 8.67
CA LYS A 19 3.21 6.71 8.57
C LYS A 19 1.73 6.34 8.63
N ALA A 20 1.29 5.34 7.87
CA ALA A 20 -0.10 4.89 7.86
C ALA A 20 -0.59 4.47 9.25
N LEU A 21 0.27 3.78 10.02
CA LEU A 21 -0.04 3.40 11.40
C LEU A 21 -0.18 4.65 12.30
N GLY A 22 0.67 5.65 12.13
CA GLY A 22 0.52 6.93 12.84
C GLY A 22 -0.80 7.63 12.51
N GLU A 23 -1.20 7.69 11.24
CA GLU A 23 -2.50 8.26 10.84
C GLU A 23 -3.67 7.49 11.47
N LEU A 24 -3.60 6.15 11.57
CA LEU A 24 -4.62 5.36 12.27
C LEU A 24 -4.67 5.65 13.77
N GLU A 25 -3.51 5.77 14.44
CA GLU A 25 -3.43 6.15 15.84
C GLU A 25 -4.04 7.54 16.10
N ASP A 26 -3.88 8.45 15.14
CA ASP A 26 -4.42 9.81 15.17
C ASP A 26 -5.91 9.89 14.73
N GLY A 27 -6.51 8.79 14.28
CA GLY A 27 -7.91 8.71 13.88
C GLY A 27 -8.21 9.19 12.45
N TYR A 28 -7.23 9.08 11.55
CA TYR A 28 -7.28 9.51 10.15
C TYR A 28 -7.18 8.31 9.17
N PRO A 29 -8.22 7.46 9.06
CA PRO A 29 -8.18 6.27 8.22
C PRO A 29 -8.10 6.56 6.72
N ASP A 30 -8.62 7.68 6.24
CA ASP A 30 -8.48 8.15 4.87
C ASP A 30 -7.00 8.38 4.48
N TYR A 31 -6.24 9.07 5.34
CA TYR A 31 -4.81 9.29 5.17
C TYR A 31 -4.02 7.98 5.29
N ALA A 32 -4.38 7.13 6.26
CA ALA A 32 -3.78 5.80 6.40
C ALA A 32 -3.96 4.95 5.12
N SER A 33 -5.16 4.98 4.53
CA SER A 33 -5.46 4.28 3.28
C SER A 33 -4.52 4.70 2.14
N ILE A 34 -4.25 6.00 2.01
CA ILE A 34 -3.35 6.56 1.00
C ILE A 34 -1.91 6.09 1.23
N GLU A 35 -1.44 6.10 2.47
CA GLU A 35 -0.07 5.70 2.80
C GLU A 35 0.13 4.18 2.63
N PHE A 36 -0.85 3.35 2.98
CA PHE A 36 -0.81 1.91 2.69
C PHE A 36 -0.78 1.61 1.19
N GLU A 37 -1.53 2.33 0.36
CA GLU A 37 -1.47 2.18 -1.11
C GLU A 37 -0.05 2.48 -1.64
N LYS A 38 0.58 3.56 -1.15
CA LYS A 38 1.96 3.90 -1.53
C LYS A 38 2.94 2.81 -1.10
N ALA A 39 2.77 2.25 0.10
CA ALA A 39 3.58 1.13 0.57
C ALA A 39 3.41 -0.09 -0.33
N ALA A 40 2.17 -0.45 -0.67
CA ALA A 40 1.88 -1.61 -1.51
C ALA A 40 2.56 -1.53 -2.88
N LYS A 41 2.46 -0.37 -3.55
CA LYS A 41 3.12 -0.14 -4.85
C LYS A 41 4.64 -0.29 -4.76
N LEU A 42 5.26 0.21 -3.69
CA LEU A 42 6.70 0.08 -3.47
C LEU A 42 7.13 -1.35 -3.13
N PHE A 43 6.31 -2.12 -2.41
CA PHE A 43 6.58 -3.55 -2.21
C PHE A 43 6.50 -4.32 -3.53
N LEU A 44 5.56 -3.98 -4.41
CA LEU A 44 5.48 -4.57 -5.74
C LEU A 44 6.71 -4.25 -6.59
N GLU A 45 7.20 -3.00 -6.56
CA GLU A 45 8.47 -2.61 -7.20
C GLU A 45 9.69 -3.38 -6.66
N GLY A 46 9.66 -3.76 -5.38
CA GLY A 46 10.74 -4.47 -4.69
C GLY A 46 10.63 -5.99 -4.70
N GLU A 47 9.83 -6.57 -5.60
CA GLU A 47 9.57 -8.02 -5.71
C GLU A 47 8.97 -8.64 -4.43
N GLY A 48 8.18 -7.86 -3.69
CA GLY A 48 7.42 -8.30 -2.51
C GLY A 48 5.90 -8.32 -2.73
N PRO A 49 5.36 -9.11 -3.69
CA PRO A 49 3.93 -9.17 -4.02
C PRO A 49 3.04 -9.55 -2.82
N ASP A 50 3.46 -10.48 -1.97
CA ASP A 50 2.76 -10.82 -0.73
C ASP A 50 2.51 -9.59 0.17
N PHE A 51 3.53 -8.75 0.33
CA PHE A 51 3.42 -7.50 1.09
C PHE A 51 2.57 -6.48 0.36
N ALA A 52 2.67 -6.40 -0.97
CA ALA A 52 1.83 -5.52 -1.77
C ALA A 52 0.33 -5.87 -1.59
N VAL A 53 -0.03 -7.14 -1.71
CA VAL A 53 -1.40 -7.64 -1.48
C VAL A 53 -1.88 -7.31 -0.07
N LYS A 54 -1.05 -7.57 0.95
CA LYS A 54 -1.37 -7.22 2.32
C LYS A 54 -1.74 -5.73 2.44
N TYR A 55 -0.88 -4.84 1.95
CA TYR A 55 -1.09 -3.41 2.16
C TYR A 55 -2.16 -2.80 1.25
N PHE A 56 -2.45 -3.38 0.07
CA PHE A 56 -3.67 -3.03 -0.65
C PHE A 56 -4.93 -3.42 0.13
N ARG A 57 -4.93 -4.56 0.83
CA ARG A 57 -6.07 -4.95 1.70
C ARG A 57 -6.23 -4.02 2.90
N GLU A 58 -5.12 -3.61 3.53
CA GLU A 58 -5.19 -2.63 4.62
C GLU A 58 -5.69 -1.27 4.12
N ALA A 59 -5.22 -0.82 2.96
CA ALA A 59 -5.74 0.40 2.32
C ALA A 59 -7.25 0.30 2.07
N ALA A 60 -7.74 -0.85 1.61
CA ALA A 60 -9.17 -1.09 1.42
C ALA A 60 -9.96 -1.07 2.74
N SER A 61 -9.41 -1.63 3.83
CA SER A 61 -10.05 -1.62 5.14
C SER A 61 -10.20 -0.20 5.67
N CYS A 62 -9.12 0.58 5.62
CA CYS A 62 -9.13 1.97 6.07
C CYS A 62 -10.12 2.83 5.25
N ALA A 63 -10.22 2.60 3.93
CA ALA A 63 -11.20 3.27 3.09
C ALA A 63 -12.65 2.92 3.50
N LEU A 64 -12.92 1.68 3.90
CA LEU A 64 -14.25 1.30 4.41
C LEU A 64 -14.59 1.93 5.75
N GLU A 65 -13.60 2.14 6.63
CA GLU A 65 -13.79 2.84 7.90
C GLU A 65 -14.23 4.30 7.67
N ASP A 66 -13.76 4.93 6.58
CA ASP A 66 -14.17 6.28 6.16
C ASP A 66 -15.38 6.29 5.19
N ASN A 67 -16.05 5.15 4.98
CA ASN A 67 -17.16 4.98 4.02
C ASN A 67 -16.81 5.28 2.54
N ASP A 68 -15.52 5.29 2.17
CA ASP A 68 -15.07 5.39 0.78
C ASP A 68 -15.11 4.01 0.10
N HIS A 69 -16.30 3.62 -0.33
CA HIS A 69 -16.53 2.34 -0.99
C HIS A 69 -15.88 2.24 -2.38
N GLU A 70 -15.71 3.36 -3.09
CA GLU A 70 -15.08 3.38 -4.40
C GLU A 70 -13.58 3.06 -4.28
N ARG A 71 -12.89 3.74 -3.35
CA ARG A 71 -11.49 3.45 -3.05
C ARG A 71 -11.31 2.04 -2.51
N ALA A 72 -12.21 1.57 -1.63
CA ALA A 72 -12.16 0.21 -1.14
C ALA A 72 -12.26 -0.83 -2.27
N ALA A 73 -13.15 -0.61 -3.25
CA ALA A 73 -13.27 -1.47 -4.42
C ALA A 73 -11.99 -1.44 -5.28
N MET A 74 -11.44 -0.25 -5.55
CA MET A 74 -10.20 -0.08 -6.30
C MET A 74 -9.02 -0.82 -5.65
N MET A 75 -8.84 -0.68 -4.33
CA MET A 75 -7.76 -1.34 -3.61
C MET A 75 -7.92 -2.87 -3.59
N LYS A 76 -9.15 -3.38 -3.49
CA LYS A 76 -9.43 -4.82 -3.61
C LYS A 76 -9.11 -5.35 -5.00
N SER A 77 -9.44 -4.60 -6.06
CA SER A 77 -9.07 -4.97 -7.43
C SER A 77 -7.55 -5.03 -7.61
N GLN A 78 -6.80 -4.04 -7.12
CA GLN A 78 -5.34 -4.05 -7.19
C GLN A 78 -4.71 -5.22 -6.41
N ALA A 79 -5.27 -5.57 -5.24
CA ALA A 79 -4.83 -6.75 -4.49
C ALA A 79 -5.09 -8.04 -5.29
N ALA A 80 -6.24 -8.16 -5.96
CA ALA A 80 -6.57 -9.32 -6.78
C ALA A 80 -5.67 -9.41 -8.03
N GLU A 81 -5.44 -8.31 -8.73
CA GLU A 81 -4.51 -8.23 -9.87
C GLU A 81 -3.10 -8.66 -9.47
N THR A 82 -2.63 -8.22 -8.31
CA THR A 82 -1.31 -8.59 -7.79
C THR A 82 -1.18 -10.10 -7.55
N LEU A 83 -2.21 -10.74 -6.97
CA LEU A 83 -2.23 -12.20 -6.79
C LEU A 83 -2.21 -12.96 -8.12
N LEU A 84 -2.84 -12.40 -9.15
CA LEU A 84 -2.86 -13.04 -10.47
C LEU A 84 -1.49 -12.98 -11.16
N ILE A 85 -0.69 -11.93 -10.92
CA ILE A 85 0.67 -11.81 -11.46
C ILE A 85 1.58 -12.96 -10.98
N GLU A 86 1.46 -13.40 -9.72
CA GLU A 86 2.24 -14.54 -9.22
C GLU A 86 1.80 -15.90 -9.78
N SER A 87 0.57 -15.98 -10.30
CA SER A 87 -0.04 -17.23 -10.76
C SER A 87 0.26 -17.60 -12.22
N THR A 88 0.95 -16.73 -12.95
CA THR A 88 1.32 -16.89 -14.37
C THR A 88 2.83 -16.94 -14.57
#